data_AF-A0A4Q4UGB6-F1
#
_entry.id   AF-A0A4Q4UGB6-F1
#
_cell.length_a   1.000
_cell.length_b   1.000
_cell.length_c   1.000
_cell.angle_alpha   90.00
_cell.angle_beta   90.00
_cell.angle_gamma   90.00
#
_symmetry.space_group_name_H-M   'P 1'
#
loop_
_entity.id
_entity.type
_entity.pdbx_description
1 polymer ?
#
loop_
_entity_poly.entity_id
_entity_poly.type
_entity_poly.pdbx_seq_one_letter_code
_entity_poly.pdbx_strand_id
1 'polypeptide(L)'
;MLTRPLIATAIFAATAVTSPTNIYGGSGPDVLCVYPLSGPYTPLQRILFYLLLVYGVLGRRQQWLVAGALASAMSYGGAATIHSILLVSRSWSPYTIDLDIYGIFAVTSTGVLLTWPLLSLSTTLRRIEKELRTIIFLWTFLMFLGAILAVGSIYAKDDFVVAPACLPPEEAMTSATSLFQSPTENCTYACFQKEHSPFRSPPNVMAWPNRTDPAREITGVFLPCIAAALPATLICGIIDHIRMRRGSGRSVDDYVISASERRRYELSWIRDRLLGRRRNHVSSTTESSPGLQNRTSRSMKFWSAFQYYHVMNSFSVFTLNIILNEIRFRHLPTIEEPYEVSQWAPWVCVMLVVAAQITSYFLGRRWQQKRDEEEEMYGPESARSTIGERRKQGELQETIFRMSSWQSETSGFERRNSV
;
A
#
# COMPACT_ATOMS: atom_id res chain seq x y z
N MET A 1 29.08 -20.69 5.19
CA MET A 1 28.27 -20.43 6.41
C MET A 1 27.03 -19.58 6.10
N LEU A 2 26.26 -19.88 5.05
CA LEU A 2 25.12 -19.06 4.58
C LEU A 2 23.81 -19.86 4.42
N THR A 3 23.79 -21.13 4.85
CA THR A 3 22.63 -22.03 4.72
C THR A 3 21.75 -22.11 5.98
N ARG A 4 22.21 -21.56 7.11
CA ARG A 4 21.47 -21.57 8.38
C ARG A 4 20.32 -20.54 8.52
N PRO A 5 20.32 -19.35 7.88
CA PRO A 5 19.20 -18.41 8.03
C PRO A 5 17.97 -18.79 7.18
N LEU A 6 18.14 -19.57 6.10
CA LEU A 6 17.02 -20.07 5.28
C LEU A 6 16.21 -21.17 5.97
N ILE A 7 16.85 -21.91 6.87
CA ILE A 7 16.19 -22.97 7.66
C ILE A 7 15.36 -22.34 8.79
N ALA A 8 15.78 -21.21 9.35
CA ALA A 8 15.03 -20.50 10.40
C ALA A 8 13.71 -19.89 9.88
N THR A 9 13.67 -19.42 8.63
CA THR A 9 12.41 -18.98 7.99
C THR A 9 11.49 -20.15 7.62
N ALA A 10 12.02 -21.37 7.49
CA ALA A 10 11.22 -22.58 7.28
C ALA A 10 10.66 -23.16 8.60
N ILE A 11 11.32 -22.91 9.74
CA ILE A 11 10.91 -23.47 11.05
C ILE A 11 9.63 -22.80 11.60
N PHE A 12 9.33 -21.54 11.25
CA PHE A 12 8.05 -20.93 11.64
C PHE A 12 6.84 -21.49 10.87
N ALA A 13 7.06 -22.29 9.82
CA ALA A 13 5.99 -22.94 9.06
C ALA A 13 5.60 -24.33 9.61
N ALA A 14 6.34 -24.90 10.57
CA ALA A 14 6.30 -26.35 10.85
C ALA A 14 5.59 -26.78 12.14
N THR A 15 4.92 -25.88 12.88
CA THR A 15 4.00 -26.28 13.95
C THR A 15 2.57 -25.90 13.55
N ALA A 16 1.99 -26.73 12.70
CA ALA A 16 0.58 -26.67 12.33
C ALA A 16 -0.19 -27.55 13.31
N VAL A 17 -0.82 -26.94 14.31
CA VAL A 17 -2.06 -27.50 14.85
C VAL A 17 -3.09 -27.24 13.75
N THR A 18 -3.49 -28.28 13.03
CA THR A 18 -4.60 -28.19 12.08
C THR A 18 -5.88 -28.08 12.89
N SER A 19 -6.48 -26.90 12.94
CA SER A 19 -7.83 -26.74 13.46
C SER A 19 -8.77 -27.64 12.62
N PRO A 20 -9.66 -28.41 13.26
CA PRO A 20 -10.61 -29.24 12.52
C PRO A 20 -11.46 -28.35 11.60
N THR A 21 -11.66 -28.81 10.37
CA THR A 21 -12.57 -28.17 9.42
C THR A 21 -14.01 -28.47 9.83
N ASN A 22 -14.84 -27.44 9.81
CA ASN A 22 -16.25 -27.54 10.18
C ASN A 22 -17.10 -28.09 9.02
N ILE A 23 -18.40 -28.35 9.26
CA ILE A 23 -19.28 -28.95 8.24
C ILE A 23 -19.49 -28.07 6.99
N TYR A 24 -19.19 -26.78 7.10
CA TYR A 24 -19.29 -25.80 6.01
C TYR A 24 -17.95 -25.50 5.34
N GLY A 25 -16.88 -26.19 5.73
CA GLY A 25 -15.53 -26.03 5.18
C GLY A 25 -14.73 -24.86 5.76
N GLY A 26 -15.18 -24.22 6.84
CA GLY A 26 -14.42 -23.18 7.55
C GLY A 26 -13.55 -23.73 8.70
N SER A 27 -12.70 -22.88 9.25
CA SER A 27 -11.91 -23.15 10.47
C SER A 27 -12.71 -22.81 11.73
N GLY A 28 -12.74 -23.71 12.72
CA GLY A 28 -13.37 -23.47 14.03
C GLY A 28 -14.82 -24.00 14.14
N PRO A 29 -15.73 -23.33 14.88
CA PRO A 29 -17.09 -23.84 15.11
C PRO A 29 -17.97 -23.79 13.85
N ASP A 30 -19.04 -24.57 13.79
CA ASP A 30 -19.94 -24.63 12.61
C ASP A 30 -20.68 -23.32 12.35
N VAL A 31 -21.03 -22.58 13.40
CA VAL A 31 -21.78 -21.32 13.32
C VAL A 31 -21.06 -20.24 14.12
N LEU A 32 -21.06 -19.03 13.57
CA LEU A 32 -20.47 -17.85 14.19
C LEU A 32 -21.52 -16.75 14.36
N CYS A 33 -21.42 -15.99 15.45
CA CYS A 33 -22.12 -14.71 15.57
C CYS A 33 -21.23 -13.61 15.00
N VAL A 34 -21.67 -13.00 13.90
CA VAL A 34 -20.87 -12.03 13.17
C VAL A 34 -21.61 -10.72 12.99
N TYR A 35 -20.87 -9.62 12.98
CA TYR A 35 -21.33 -8.39 12.34
C TYR A 35 -21.00 -8.50 10.84
N PRO A 36 -22.01 -8.40 9.96
CA PRO A 36 -21.82 -8.49 8.51
C PRO A 36 -20.91 -7.36 8.00
N LEU A 37 -20.26 -7.61 6.87
CA LEU A 37 -19.32 -6.66 6.27
C LEU A 37 -20.04 -5.35 5.92
N SER A 38 -19.53 -4.23 6.44
CA SER A 38 -20.06 -2.89 6.24
C SER A 38 -19.93 -2.41 4.80
N GLY A 39 -20.83 -1.52 4.40
CA GLY A 39 -20.80 -0.74 3.16
C GLY A 39 -19.42 -0.29 2.64
N PRO A 40 -18.51 0.30 3.45
CA PRO A 40 -17.22 0.78 2.95
C PRO A 40 -16.27 -0.33 2.51
N TYR A 41 -16.55 -1.56 2.91
CA TYR A 41 -15.75 -2.73 2.56
C TYR A 41 -16.49 -3.63 1.58
N THR A 42 -17.65 -3.24 1.02
CA THR A 42 -18.33 -4.00 -0.03
C THR A 42 -17.52 -4.03 -1.33
N PRO A 43 -17.76 -4.99 -2.25
CA PRO A 43 -16.97 -5.15 -3.46
C PRO A 43 -16.81 -3.88 -4.30
N LEU A 44 -17.85 -3.06 -4.42
CA LEU A 44 -17.78 -1.83 -5.22
C LEU A 44 -16.68 -0.89 -4.71
N GLN A 45 -16.66 -0.63 -3.40
CA GLN A 45 -15.71 0.29 -2.80
C GLN A 45 -14.28 -0.27 -2.81
N ARG A 46 -14.11 -1.58 -2.58
CA ARG A 46 -12.79 -2.25 -2.68
C ARG A 46 -12.25 -2.24 -4.10
N ILE A 47 -13.07 -2.55 -5.10
CA ILE A 47 -12.68 -2.52 -6.52
C ILE A 47 -12.28 -1.10 -6.92
N LEU A 48 -13.05 -0.09 -6.52
CA LEU A 48 -12.70 1.31 -6.76
C LEU A 48 -11.34 1.65 -6.15
N PHE A 49 -11.09 1.27 -4.91
CA PHE A 49 -9.79 1.46 -4.27
C PHE A 49 -8.64 0.80 -5.05
N TYR A 50 -8.80 -0.45 -5.49
CA TYR A 50 -7.78 -1.14 -6.30
C TYR A 50 -7.53 -0.45 -7.64
N LEU A 51 -8.58 0.03 -8.30
CA LEU A 51 -8.47 0.76 -9.56
C LEU A 51 -7.74 2.09 -9.37
N LEU A 52 -8.02 2.83 -8.30
CA LEU A 52 -7.32 4.09 -7.98
C LEU A 52 -5.83 3.85 -7.70
N LEU A 53 -5.51 2.79 -6.98
CA LEU A 53 -4.13 2.36 -6.73
C LEU A 53 -3.38 2.03 -8.03
N VAL A 54 -3.96 1.18 -8.89
CA VAL A 54 -3.39 0.85 -10.20
C VAL A 54 -3.25 2.08 -11.09
N TYR A 55 -4.26 2.95 -11.08
CA TYR A 55 -4.23 4.21 -11.82
C TYR A 55 -3.10 5.14 -11.32
N GLY A 56 -2.84 5.20 -10.02
CA GLY A 56 -1.73 5.96 -9.44
C GLY A 56 -0.35 5.49 -9.92
N VAL A 57 -0.20 4.20 -10.21
CA VAL A 57 1.04 3.62 -10.76
C VAL A 57 1.16 3.85 -12.28
N LEU A 58 0.06 3.70 -13.02
CA LEU A 58 0.06 3.72 -14.49
C LEU A 58 -0.16 5.11 -15.11
N GLY A 59 -0.80 6.04 -14.40
CA GLY A 59 -1.30 7.34 -14.86
C GLY A 59 -0.22 8.40 -15.18
N ARG A 60 0.81 8.05 -15.95
CA ARG A 60 2.02 8.89 -16.16
C ARG A 60 1.77 10.23 -16.86
N ARG A 61 0.65 10.39 -17.57
CA ARG A 61 0.35 11.58 -18.40
C ARG A 61 -0.51 12.63 -17.72
N GLN A 62 -1.33 12.26 -16.73
CA GLN A 62 -2.34 13.15 -16.15
C GLN A 62 -2.05 13.38 -14.66
N GLN A 63 -1.15 14.32 -14.36
CA GLN A 63 -0.65 14.54 -13.00
C GLN A 63 -1.77 14.91 -12.01
N TRP A 64 -2.71 15.77 -12.43
CA TRP A 64 -3.86 16.19 -11.63
C TRP A 64 -4.77 15.02 -11.26
N LEU A 65 -5.08 14.17 -12.24
CA LEU A 65 -5.96 13.02 -12.04
C LEU A 65 -5.29 11.96 -11.15
N VAL A 66 -3.98 11.74 -11.33
CA VAL A 66 -3.20 10.86 -10.44
C VAL A 66 -3.15 11.39 -9.01
N ALA A 67 -2.97 12.70 -8.83
CA ALA A 67 -2.98 13.30 -7.50
C ALA A 67 -4.33 13.11 -6.81
N GLY A 68 -5.45 13.36 -7.51
CA GLY A 68 -6.79 13.12 -6.99
C GLY A 68 -7.05 11.64 -6.67
N ALA A 69 -6.64 10.73 -7.56
CA ALA A 69 -6.80 9.29 -7.35
C ALA A 69 -6.00 8.77 -6.15
N LEU A 70 -4.75 9.21 -6.01
CA LEU A 70 -3.91 8.86 -4.87
C LEU A 70 -4.44 9.48 -3.58
N ALA A 71 -4.88 10.74 -3.59
CA ALA A 71 -5.47 11.36 -2.41
C ALA A 71 -6.71 10.58 -1.94
N SER A 72 -7.61 10.21 -2.86
CA SER A 72 -8.80 9.40 -2.55
C SER A 72 -8.42 8.03 -1.98
N ALA A 73 -7.50 7.31 -2.63
CA ALA A 73 -7.02 6.02 -2.14
C ALA A 73 -6.34 6.14 -0.76
N MET A 74 -5.55 7.19 -0.55
CA MET A 74 -4.82 7.42 0.68
C MET A 74 -5.76 7.72 1.86
N SER A 75 -6.77 8.57 1.64
CA SER A 75 -7.79 8.89 2.63
C SER A 75 -8.63 7.66 3.00
N TYR A 76 -9.09 6.89 2.01
CA TYR A 76 -9.83 5.65 2.25
C TYR A 76 -9.00 4.61 3.03
N GLY A 77 -7.75 4.39 2.63
CA GLY A 77 -6.83 3.51 3.35
C GLY A 77 -6.56 3.97 4.78
N GLY A 78 -6.34 5.28 4.99
CA GLY A 78 -6.15 5.84 6.32
C GLY A 78 -7.38 5.71 7.22
N ALA A 79 -8.59 5.88 6.67
CA ALA A 79 -9.83 5.62 7.38
C ALA A 79 -9.94 4.15 7.80
N ALA A 80 -9.56 3.20 6.93
CA ALA A 80 -9.51 1.78 7.27
C ALA A 80 -8.50 1.49 8.40
N THR A 81 -7.33 2.14 8.41
CA THR A 81 -6.38 2.02 9.54
C THR A 81 -7.00 2.51 10.85
N ILE A 82 -7.65 3.69 10.84
CA ILE A 82 -8.30 4.21 12.03
C ILE A 82 -9.40 3.25 12.50
N HIS A 83 -10.14 2.66 11.57
CA HIS A 83 -11.12 1.64 11.90
C HIS A 83 -10.47 0.42 12.57
N SER A 84 -9.31 -0.04 12.07
CA SER A 84 -8.55 -1.13 12.70
C SER A 84 -8.17 -0.83 14.15
N ILE A 85 -7.75 0.41 14.43
CA ILE A 85 -7.38 0.85 15.78
C ILE A 85 -8.62 0.80 16.69
N LEU A 86 -9.76 1.28 16.20
CA LEU A 86 -11.01 1.30 16.96
C LEU A 86 -11.50 -0.11 17.28
N LEU A 87 -11.48 -1.03 16.30
CA LEU A 87 -11.84 -2.44 16.51
C LEU A 87 -10.92 -3.10 17.54
N VAL A 88 -9.59 -2.94 17.44
CA VAL A 88 -8.66 -3.52 18.43
C VAL A 88 -8.89 -2.94 19.82
N SER A 89 -9.23 -1.66 19.93
CA SER A 89 -9.40 -1.00 21.23
C SER A 89 -10.63 -1.48 22.00
N ARG A 90 -11.66 -1.99 21.31
CA ARG A 90 -13.01 -2.09 21.89
C ARG A 90 -13.81 -3.35 21.47
N SER A 91 -13.27 -4.23 20.62
CA SER A 91 -13.93 -5.47 20.16
C SER A 91 -13.35 -6.77 20.75
N TRP A 92 -13.01 -6.77 22.04
CA TRP A 92 -12.46 -7.94 22.76
C TRP A 92 -13.49 -9.05 23.07
N SER A 93 -14.71 -8.97 22.54
CA SER A 93 -15.74 -9.99 22.76
C SER A 93 -15.33 -11.34 22.18
N PRO A 94 -15.28 -12.44 22.95
CA PRO A 94 -15.03 -13.77 22.39
C PRO A 94 -16.25 -14.35 21.65
N TYR A 95 -17.42 -13.71 21.80
CA TYR A 95 -18.70 -14.21 21.29
C TYR A 95 -19.08 -13.64 19.92
N THR A 96 -18.49 -12.52 19.51
CA THR A 96 -18.82 -11.87 18.23
C THR A 96 -17.58 -11.50 17.42
N ILE A 97 -17.69 -11.64 16.10
CA ILE A 97 -16.65 -11.27 15.13
C ILE A 97 -17.16 -10.15 14.23
N ASP A 98 -16.41 -9.06 14.14
CA ASP A 98 -16.69 -8.02 13.14
C ASP A 98 -15.98 -8.36 11.83
N LEU A 99 -16.74 -8.68 10.78
CA LEU A 99 -16.17 -9.06 9.48
C LEU A 99 -15.45 -7.90 8.79
N ASP A 100 -15.63 -6.66 9.24
CA ASP A 100 -14.88 -5.50 8.77
C ASP A 100 -13.38 -5.65 8.97
N ILE A 101 -12.93 -6.48 9.93
CA ILE A 101 -11.50 -6.76 10.12
C ILE A 101 -10.85 -7.35 8.87
N TYR A 102 -11.58 -8.17 8.12
CA TYR A 102 -11.11 -8.74 6.86
C TYR A 102 -11.06 -7.68 5.76
N GLY A 103 -12.09 -6.83 5.69
CA GLY A 103 -12.14 -5.68 4.78
C GLY A 103 -10.97 -4.71 5.00
N ILE A 104 -10.72 -4.36 6.25
CA ILE A 104 -9.59 -3.54 6.69
C ILE A 104 -8.26 -4.19 6.31
N PHE A 105 -8.09 -5.48 6.60
CA PHE A 105 -6.88 -6.21 6.21
C PHE A 105 -6.66 -6.17 4.70
N ALA A 106 -7.70 -6.38 3.89
CA ALA A 106 -7.61 -6.34 2.44
C ALA A 106 -7.18 -4.94 1.93
N VAL A 107 -7.73 -3.86 2.49
CA VAL A 107 -7.38 -2.48 2.12
C VAL A 107 -5.96 -2.12 2.58
N THR A 108 -5.62 -2.41 3.83
CA THR A 108 -4.33 -2.05 4.43
C THR A 108 -3.17 -2.85 3.83
N SER A 109 -3.31 -4.17 3.68
CA SER A 109 -2.29 -5.04 3.08
C SER A 109 -2.01 -4.69 1.61
N THR A 110 -3.04 -4.43 0.80
CA THR A 110 -2.87 -4.05 -0.61
C THR A 110 -2.19 -2.68 -0.75
N GLY A 111 -2.54 -1.71 0.09
CA GLY A 111 -1.88 -0.41 0.12
C GLY A 111 -0.37 -0.52 0.40
N VAL A 112 0.02 -1.31 1.41
CA VAL A 112 1.43 -1.56 1.74
C VAL A 112 2.18 -2.24 0.59
N LEU A 113 1.58 -3.27 -0.02
CA LEU A 113 2.21 -4.04 -1.09
C LEU A 113 2.42 -3.21 -2.37
N LEU A 114 1.59 -2.20 -2.61
CA LEU A 114 1.73 -1.30 -3.76
C LEU A 114 2.77 -0.19 -3.55
N THR A 115 3.16 0.14 -2.31
CA THR A 115 4.05 1.28 -2.07
C THR A 115 5.34 1.19 -2.87
N TRP A 116 5.95 0.01 -2.97
CA TRP A 116 7.20 -0.15 -3.72
C TRP A 116 7.00 0.05 -5.24
N PRO A 117 6.05 -0.62 -5.92
CA PRO A 117 5.66 -0.29 -7.29
C PRO A 117 5.37 1.21 -7.49
N LEU A 118 4.64 1.83 -6.56
CA LEU A 118 4.25 3.24 -6.65
C LEU A 118 5.47 4.17 -6.68
N LEU A 119 6.43 3.97 -5.76
CA LEU A 119 7.64 4.79 -5.68
C LEU A 119 8.66 4.48 -6.79
N SER A 120 8.71 3.23 -7.26
CA SER A 120 9.72 2.76 -8.23
C SER A 120 9.29 2.92 -9.70
N LEU A 121 8.00 2.80 -10.02
CA LEU A 121 7.51 2.88 -11.41
C LEU A 121 6.92 4.24 -11.75
N SER A 122 6.32 4.96 -10.80
CA SER A 122 5.71 6.25 -11.10
C SER A 122 6.79 7.29 -11.39
N THR A 123 7.00 7.58 -12.68
CA THR A 123 7.89 8.66 -13.14
C THR A 123 7.40 10.02 -12.65
N THR A 124 6.10 10.16 -12.47
CA THR A 124 5.45 11.34 -11.90
C THR A 124 5.91 11.55 -10.46
N LEU A 125 5.73 10.56 -9.57
CA LEU A 125 6.12 10.67 -8.16
C LEU A 125 7.64 10.77 -7.95
N ARG A 126 8.44 10.16 -8.83
CA ARG A 126 9.90 10.27 -8.79
C ARG A 126 10.42 11.65 -9.18
N ARG A 127 9.68 12.39 -10.00
CA ARG A 127 10.05 13.76 -10.41
C ARG A 127 9.57 14.81 -9.40
N ILE A 128 8.63 14.45 -8.53
CA ILE A 128 8.06 15.36 -7.55
C ILE A 128 8.97 15.43 -6.30
N GLU A 129 8.88 16.58 -5.64
CA GLU A 129 9.60 17.04 -4.46
C GLU A 129 9.73 15.98 -3.35
N LYS A 130 10.81 16.10 -2.55
CA LYS A 130 11.10 15.23 -1.39
C LYS A 130 9.92 15.15 -0.40
N GLU A 131 9.05 16.16 -0.41
CA GLU A 131 7.85 16.27 0.44
C GLU A 131 6.79 15.20 0.13
N LEU A 132 6.36 15.04 -1.12
CA LEU A 132 5.36 14.02 -1.48
C LEU A 132 5.83 12.60 -1.16
N ARG A 133 7.12 12.33 -1.36
CA ARG A 133 7.70 11.03 -1.02
C ARG A 133 7.58 10.75 0.49
N THR A 134 7.81 11.77 1.32
CA THR A 134 7.67 11.67 2.77
C THR A 134 6.22 11.38 3.16
N ILE A 135 5.24 12.06 2.53
CA ILE A 135 3.81 11.81 2.76
C ILE A 135 3.44 10.35 2.39
N ILE A 136 3.90 9.84 1.25
CA ILE A 136 3.65 8.46 0.83
C ILE A 136 4.27 7.45 1.82
N PHE A 137 5.46 7.74 2.35
CA PHE A 137 6.07 6.91 3.38
C PHE A 137 5.27 6.91 4.69
N LEU A 138 4.83 8.08 5.16
CA LEU A 138 3.98 8.20 6.34
C LEU A 138 2.66 7.45 6.16
N TRP A 139 2.04 7.59 4.99
CA TRP A 139 0.85 6.84 4.64
C TRP A 139 1.11 5.32 4.63
N THR A 140 2.23 4.88 4.07
CA THR A 140 2.59 3.45 4.06
C THR A 140 2.78 2.93 5.48
N PHE A 141 3.43 3.72 6.35
CA PHE A 141 3.59 3.37 7.76
C PHE A 141 2.24 3.24 8.47
N LEU A 142 1.33 4.19 8.20
CA LEU A 142 -0.04 4.14 8.71
C LEU A 142 -0.79 2.88 8.22
N MET A 143 -0.68 2.53 6.93
CA MET A 143 -1.29 1.32 6.37
C MET A 143 -0.67 0.05 6.97
N PHE A 144 0.65 0.05 7.18
CA PHE A 144 1.35 -1.06 7.82
C PHE A 144 0.89 -1.29 9.25
N LEU A 145 0.75 -0.22 10.03
CA LEU A 145 0.18 -0.28 11.39
C LEU A 145 -1.23 -0.89 11.37
N GLY A 146 -2.10 -0.41 10.47
CA GLY A 146 -3.45 -0.94 10.30
C GLY A 146 -3.43 -2.44 9.94
N ALA A 147 -2.56 -2.86 9.02
CA ALA A 147 -2.45 -4.26 8.63
C ALA A 147 -1.99 -5.16 9.79
N ILE A 148 -1.02 -4.72 10.61
CA ILE A 148 -0.55 -5.49 11.78
C ILE A 148 -1.65 -5.62 12.83
N LEU A 149 -2.40 -4.54 13.10
CA LEU A 149 -3.54 -4.58 14.03
C LEU A 149 -4.64 -5.52 13.53
N ALA A 150 -4.92 -5.51 12.21
CA ALA A 150 -5.89 -6.42 11.61
C ALA A 150 -5.43 -7.88 11.67
N VAL A 151 -4.16 -8.16 11.35
CA VAL A 151 -3.55 -9.49 11.48
C VAL A 151 -3.66 -9.98 12.93
N GLY A 152 -3.25 -9.18 13.91
CA GLY A 152 -3.35 -9.54 15.32
C GLY A 152 -4.77 -9.87 15.75
N SER A 153 -5.76 -9.11 15.27
CA SER A 153 -7.18 -9.37 15.54
C SER A 153 -7.67 -10.67 14.91
N ILE A 154 -7.29 -10.96 13.67
CA ILE A 154 -7.68 -12.20 12.97
C ILE A 154 -7.12 -13.43 13.71
N TYR A 155 -5.85 -13.39 14.11
CA TYR A 155 -5.24 -14.48 14.89
C TYR A 155 -5.87 -14.63 16.27
N ALA A 156 -6.16 -13.52 16.96
CA ALA A 156 -6.84 -13.58 18.25
C ALA A 156 -8.24 -14.20 18.15
N LYS A 157 -8.96 -14.00 17.03
CA LYS A 157 -10.29 -14.59 16.85
C LYS A 157 -10.23 -16.07 16.44
N ASP A 158 -9.24 -16.49 15.66
CA ASP A 158 -9.05 -17.91 15.29
C ASP A 158 -8.82 -18.79 16.53
N ASP A 159 -8.07 -18.29 17.53
CA ASP A 159 -7.74 -19.04 18.74
C ASP A 159 -8.83 -19.01 19.84
N PHE A 160 -9.63 -17.93 19.92
CA PHE A 160 -10.51 -17.67 21.09
C PHE A 160 -12.00 -17.54 20.78
N VAL A 161 -12.46 -17.86 19.56
CA VAL A 161 -13.89 -17.74 19.24
C VAL A 161 -14.73 -18.81 19.94
N VAL A 162 -15.79 -18.37 20.60
CA VAL A 162 -16.74 -19.26 21.28
C VAL A 162 -17.96 -19.48 20.39
N ALA A 163 -18.34 -20.75 20.18
CA ALA A 163 -19.54 -21.11 19.42
C ALA A 163 -20.81 -20.59 20.13
N PRO A 164 -21.83 -20.12 19.38
CA PRO A 164 -23.13 -19.80 19.97
C PRO A 164 -23.80 -21.06 20.52
N ALA A 165 -24.63 -20.88 21.55
CA ALA A 165 -25.42 -21.97 22.11
C ALA A 165 -26.47 -22.45 21.10
N CYS A 166 -26.57 -23.77 20.92
CA CYS A 166 -27.68 -24.38 20.19
C CYS A 166 -28.84 -24.61 21.16
N LEU A 167 -29.96 -23.92 20.94
CA LEU A 167 -31.12 -23.97 21.81
C LEU A 167 -32.29 -24.70 21.13
N PRO A 168 -33.21 -25.30 21.89
CA PRO A 168 -34.48 -25.75 21.36
C PRO A 168 -35.21 -24.62 20.62
N PRO A 169 -35.91 -24.89 19.50
CA PRO A 169 -36.56 -23.85 18.69
C PRO A 169 -37.51 -22.93 19.47
N GLU A 170 -38.19 -23.47 20.48
CA GLU A 170 -39.14 -22.73 21.33
C GLU A 170 -38.44 -21.69 22.22
N GLU A 171 -37.25 -22.01 22.73
CA GLU A 171 -36.48 -21.13 23.61
C GLU A 171 -35.75 -20.04 22.82
N ALA A 172 -35.22 -20.39 21.65
CA ALA A 172 -34.45 -19.48 20.79
C ALA A 172 -35.31 -18.29 20.28
N MET A 173 -36.61 -18.52 20.05
CA MET A 173 -37.52 -17.55 19.43
C MET A 173 -37.92 -16.38 20.35
N THR A 174 -37.67 -16.49 21.67
CA THR A 174 -38.16 -15.50 22.65
C THR A 174 -37.18 -14.35 22.92
N SER A 175 -35.91 -14.47 22.51
CA SER A 175 -34.87 -13.49 22.90
C SER A 175 -33.65 -13.39 21.98
N ALA A 176 -33.55 -14.18 20.91
CA ALA A 176 -32.45 -14.09 19.96
C ALA A 176 -32.65 -12.98 18.92
N THR A 177 -31.60 -12.23 18.63
CA THR A 177 -31.59 -11.21 17.57
C THR A 177 -31.57 -11.85 16.18
N SER A 178 -30.88 -12.98 16.05
CA SER A 178 -30.78 -13.76 14.82
C SER A 178 -30.74 -15.25 15.13
N LEU A 179 -31.35 -16.02 14.25
CA LEU A 179 -31.55 -17.46 14.38
C LEU A 179 -30.97 -18.16 13.17
N PHE A 180 -30.25 -19.25 13.40
CA PHE A 180 -29.79 -20.13 12.34
C PHE A 180 -30.12 -21.58 12.71
N GLN A 181 -30.94 -22.24 11.90
CA GLN A 181 -31.35 -23.63 12.15
C GLN A 181 -30.21 -24.59 11.79
N SER A 182 -29.87 -25.49 12.72
CA SER A 182 -28.85 -26.50 12.46
C SER A 182 -29.32 -27.50 11.39
N PRO A 183 -28.48 -27.88 10.41
CA PRO A 183 -28.83 -28.88 9.41
C PRO A 183 -28.72 -30.31 9.93
N THR A 184 -27.98 -30.54 11.02
CA THR A 184 -27.66 -31.87 11.57
C THR A 184 -28.44 -32.18 12.84
N GLU A 185 -28.83 -31.16 13.60
CA GLU A 185 -29.47 -31.29 14.90
C GLU A 185 -30.80 -30.52 14.93
N ASN A 186 -31.76 -30.98 15.74
CA ASN A 186 -33.04 -30.28 15.92
C ASN A 186 -32.91 -29.12 16.92
N CYS A 187 -31.97 -28.21 16.66
CA CYS A 187 -31.71 -27.04 17.48
C CYS A 187 -31.40 -25.82 16.61
N THR A 188 -31.57 -24.64 17.20
CA THR A 188 -31.39 -23.36 16.55
C THR A 188 -30.27 -22.60 17.27
N TYR A 189 -29.26 -22.19 16.52
CA TYR A 189 -28.22 -21.32 17.03
C TYR A 189 -28.77 -19.90 17.21
N ALA A 190 -28.57 -19.36 18.41
CA ALA A 190 -29.01 -18.02 18.78
C ALA A 190 -27.82 -17.12 19.09
N CYS A 191 -27.79 -15.93 18.50
CA CYS A 191 -26.84 -14.88 18.84
C CYS A 191 -27.49 -13.88 19.79
N PHE A 192 -26.85 -13.66 20.94
CA PHE A 192 -27.35 -12.80 22.01
C PHE A 192 -26.65 -11.45 22.04
N GLN A 193 -27.43 -10.43 22.40
CA GLN A 193 -27.05 -9.02 22.46
C GLN A 193 -26.19 -8.66 23.70
N LYS A 194 -25.15 -9.44 24.02
CA LYS A 194 -24.36 -9.22 25.26
C LYS A 194 -23.34 -8.09 25.15
N GLU A 195 -22.72 -7.87 23.98
CA GLU A 195 -21.62 -6.90 23.81
C GLU A 195 -21.68 -6.18 22.46
N HIS A 196 -21.23 -4.93 22.42
CA HIS A 196 -21.41 -4.03 21.28
C HIS A 196 -20.06 -3.78 20.58
N SER A 197 -19.97 -4.08 19.27
CA SER A 197 -18.85 -3.60 18.44
C SER A 197 -18.96 -2.08 18.26
N PRO A 198 -17.84 -1.32 18.22
CA PRO A 198 -17.86 0.12 17.97
C PRO A 198 -18.64 0.45 16.68
N PHE A 199 -19.51 1.46 16.74
CA PHE A 199 -20.30 1.92 15.59
C PHE A 199 -21.24 0.88 14.96
N ARG A 200 -21.49 -0.24 15.65
CA ARG A 200 -22.49 -1.24 15.25
C ARG A 200 -23.69 -1.17 16.17
N SER A 201 -24.87 -1.20 15.55
CA SER A 201 -26.10 -1.37 16.30
C SER A 201 -26.16 -2.84 16.78
N PRO A 202 -26.58 -3.08 18.02
CA PRO A 202 -26.71 -4.45 18.53
C PRO A 202 -27.66 -5.38 17.76
N PRO A 203 -28.78 -4.92 17.15
CA PRO A 203 -29.64 -5.81 16.38
C PRO A 203 -28.99 -6.35 15.10
N ASN A 204 -27.82 -5.83 14.68
CA ASN A 204 -27.19 -6.22 13.42
C ASN A 204 -26.30 -7.48 13.53
N VAL A 205 -26.26 -8.13 14.71
CA VAL A 205 -25.52 -9.39 14.87
C VAL A 205 -26.29 -10.54 14.21
N MET A 206 -25.61 -11.28 13.34
CA MET A 206 -26.19 -12.41 12.62
C MET A 206 -25.51 -13.74 12.95
N ALA A 207 -26.29 -14.78 13.18
CA ALA A 207 -25.83 -16.16 13.15
C ALA A 207 -25.54 -16.56 11.69
N TRP A 208 -24.31 -16.98 11.41
CA TRP A 208 -23.85 -17.27 10.05
C TRP A 208 -23.05 -18.59 10.00
N PRO A 209 -23.28 -19.45 8.97
CA PRO A 209 -22.52 -20.67 8.79
C PRO A 209 -21.06 -20.34 8.53
N ASN A 210 -20.17 -20.88 9.36
CA ASN A 210 -18.77 -20.49 9.35
C ASN A 210 -18.04 -21.01 8.11
N ARG A 211 -17.76 -20.10 7.17
CA ARG A 211 -16.93 -20.35 5.99
C ARG A 211 -15.64 -19.54 6.01
N THR A 212 -15.13 -19.15 7.18
CA THR A 212 -13.87 -18.40 7.24
C THR A 212 -12.67 -19.32 7.09
N ASP A 213 -11.75 -18.93 6.21
CA ASP A 213 -10.43 -19.53 6.09
C ASP A 213 -9.63 -19.34 7.40
N PRO A 214 -8.69 -20.24 7.73
CA PRO A 214 -7.80 -20.06 8.88
C PRO A 214 -6.92 -18.82 8.72
N ALA A 215 -6.55 -18.21 9.86
CA ALA A 215 -5.79 -16.94 9.89
C ALA A 215 -4.51 -16.95 9.04
N ARG A 216 -3.82 -18.09 9.01
CA ARG A 216 -2.59 -18.31 8.22
C ARG A 216 -2.83 -18.24 6.72
N GLU A 217 -3.95 -18.76 6.25
CA GLU A 217 -4.31 -18.69 4.83
C GLU A 217 -4.65 -17.25 4.46
N ILE A 218 -5.45 -16.58 5.29
CA ILE A 218 -5.85 -15.18 5.09
C ILE A 218 -4.62 -14.29 4.93
N THR A 219 -3.65 -14.44 5.83
CA THR A 219 -2.46 -13.59 5.90
C THR A 219 -1.25 -14.13 5.11
N GLY A 220 -1.41 -15.28 4.44
CA GLY A 220 -0.33 -16.08 3.86
C GLY A 220 0.43 -15.43 2.71
N VAL A 221 -0.13 -14.41 2.05
CA VAL A 221 0.62 -13.60 1.07
C VAL A 221 1.33 -12.44 1.75
N PHE A 222 0.65 -11.74 2.65
CA PHE A 222 1.17 -10.52 3.26
C PHE A 222 2.36 -10.80 4.20
N LEU A 223 2.21 -11.71 5.16
CA LEU A 223 3.21 -11.95 6.20
C LEU A 223 4.56 -12.41 5.63
N PRO A 224 4.65 -13.42 4.74
CA PRO A 224 5.92 -13.83 4.17
C PRO A 224 6.58 -12.73 3.34
N CYS A 225 5.77 -11.93 2.63
CA CYS A 225 6.30 -10.84 1.80
C CYS A 225 6.91 -9.73 2.66
N ILE A 226 6.26 -9.33 3.75
CA ILE A 226 6.82 -8.38 4.72
C ILE A 226 8.06 -8.96 5.41
N ALA A 227 7.99 -10.22 5.85
CA ALA A 227 9.11 -10.89 6.51
C ALA A 227 10.34 -11.00 5.61
N ALA A 228 10.17 -11.14 4.29
CA ALA A 228 11.27 -11.12 3.33
C ALA A 228 11.76 -9.69 2.98
N ALA A 229 10.82 -8.73 2.87
CA ALA A 229 11.14 -7.37 2.47
C ALA A 229 11.88 -6.57 3.56
N LEU A 230 11.48 -6.68 4.82
CA LEU A 230 12.08 -5.89 5.92
C LEU A 230 13.59 -6.17 6.08
N PRO A 231 14.09 -7.42 6.17
CA PRO A 231 15.51 -7.69 6.24
C PRO A 231 16.25 -7.24 4.97
N ALA A 232 15.65 -7.41 3.79
CA ALA A 232 16.26 -6.99 2.54
C ALA A 232 16.50 -5.47 2.50
N THR A 233 15.51 -4.67 2.91
CA THR A 233 15.65 -3.21 2.99
C THR A 233 16.68 -2.78 4.03
N LEU A 234 16.70 -3.42 5.21
CA LEU A 234 17.65 -3.14 6.28
C LEU A 234 19.09 -3.48 5.87
N ILE A 235 19.32 -4.63 5.24
CA ILE A 235 20.63 -5.03 4.70
C ILE A 235 21.08 -4.03 3.63
N CYS A 236 20.19 -3.64 2.70
CA CYS A 236 20.51 -2.64 1.68
C CYS A 236 20.88 -1.30 2.31
N GLY A 237 20.15 -0.84 3.33
CA GLY A 237 20.43 0.40 4.06
C GLY A 237 21.76 0.37 4.80
N ILE A 238 22.10 -0.75 5.45
CA ILE A 238 23.39 -0.93 6.14
C ILE A 238 24.55 -0.93 5.14
N ILE A 239 24.41 -1.63 4.01
CA ILE A 239 25.44 -1.65 2.96
C ILE A 239 25.67 -0.23 2.43
N ASP A 240 24.61 0.53 2.22
CA ASP A 240 24.68 1.91 1.75
C ASP A 240 25.36 2.81 2.77
N HIS A 241 24.96 2.73 4.04
CA HIS A 241 25.58 3.49 5.14
C HIS A 241 27.09 3.15 5.29
N ILE A 242 27.48 1.88 5.17
CA ILE A 242 28.89 1.46 5.21
C ILE A 242 29.65 2.03 4.00
N ARG A 243 29.07 2.00 2.79
CA ARG A 243 29.67 2.58 1.59
C ARG A 243 29.88 4.09 1.75
N MET A 244 28.88 4.81 2.27
CA MET A 244 28.96 6.24 2.57
C MET A 244 30.06 6.54 3.58
N ARG A 245 30.21 5.73 4.63
CA ARG A 245 31.26 5.92 5.65
C ARG A 245 32.68 5.61 5.13
N ARG A 246 32.81 4.73 4.14
CA ARG A 246 34.10 4.32 3.55
C ARG A 246 34.53 5.18 2.35
N GLY A 247 33.58 5.86 1.69
CA GLY A 247 33.81 6.67 0.50
C GLY A 247 33.72 8.16 0.82
N SER A 248 34.86 8.84 0.75
CA SER A 248 34.99 10.30 0.70
C SER A 248 33.81 11.00 0.00
N GLY A 249 33.09 11.85 0.75
CA GLY A 249 32.51 13.11 0.27
C GLY A 249 31.57 13.12 -0.94
N ARG A 250 30.96 12.01 -1.36
CA ARG A 250 29.92 12.04 -2.41
C ARG A 250 28.53 11.98 -1.79
N SER A 251 27.80 13.08 -1.98
CA SER A 251 26.47 13.35 -1.46
C SER A 251 25.45 12.26 -1.79
N VAL A 252 24.57 12.00 -0.82
CA VAL A 252 23.43 11.07 -0.81
C VAL A 252 22.45 11.29 -1.99
N ASP A 253 22.50 12.44 -2.67
CA ASP A 253 21.62 12.72 -3.81
C ASP A 253 21.90 11.78 -5.02
N ASP A 254 23.09 11.19 -5.16
CA ASP A 254 23.47 10.41 -6.35
C ASP A 254 22.88 8.99 -6.46
N TYR A 255 22.41 8.36 -5.38
CA TYR A 255 21.88 6.99 -5.48
C TYR A 255 20.39 6.95 -5.88
N VAL A 256 19.64 7.99 -5.52
CA VAL A 256 18.28 8.20 -6.06
C VAL A 256 18.34 8.82 -7.46
N ILE A 257 19.39 9.60 -7.77
CA ILE A 257 19.67 10.14 -9.10
C ILE A 257 20.38 9.12 -10.02
N SER A 258 20.91 8.00 -9.53
CA SER A 258 21.32 6.87 -10.38
C SER A 258 20.13 6.23 -11.12
N ALA A 259 18.91 6.39 -10.60
CA ALA A 259 17.68 6.11 -11.36
C ALA A 259 17.43 7.10 -12.53
N SER A 260 18.17 8.21 -12.60
CA SER A 260 18.10 9.20 -13.69
C SER A 260 19.01 8.84 -14.88
N GLU A 261 20.14 8.14 -14.67
CA GLU A 261 20.90 7.53 -15.77
C GLU A 261 20.12 6.37 -16.43
N ARG A 262 19.17 5.79 -15.68
CA ARG A 262 18.16 4.84 -16.19
C ARG A 262 17.26 5.43 -17.29
N ARG A 263 17.20 6.77 -17.42
CA ARG A 263 16.44 7.45 -18.48
C ARG A 263 17.10 7.36 -19.86
N ARG A 264 18.41 7.06 -19.95
CA ARG A 264 19.08 6.92 -21.25
C ARG A 264 18.98 5.53 -21.88
N TYR A 265 18.77 4.48 -21.08
CA TYR A 265 18.92 3.10 -21.57
C TYR A 265 17.62 2.30 -21.72
N GLU A 266 16.55 2.60 -20.97
CA GLU A 266 15.39 1.67 -20.90
C GLU A 266 14.22 1.98 -21.86
N LEU A 267 14.22 3.11 -22.57
CA LEU A 267 13.19 3.42 -23.57
C LEU A 267 13.73 3.87 -24.92
N SER A 268 15.05 4.12 -25.05
CA SER A 268 15.64 4.33 -26.38
C SER A 268 15.63 3.02 -27.16
N TRP A 269 15.98 1.88 -26.55
CA TRP A 269 16.01 0.61 -27.27
C TRP A 269 14.64 0.17 -27.81
N ILE A 270 13.55 0.36 -27.04
CA ILE A 270 12.19 0.07 -27.49
C ILE A 270 11.78 1.04 -28.61
N ARG A 271 12.13 2.33 -28.49
CA ARG A 271 11.89 3.34 -29.53
C ARG A 271 12.71 3.10 -30.80
N ASP A 272 13.96 2.71 -30.67
CA ASP A 272 14.91 2.50 -31.76
C ASP A 272 14.58 1.20 -32.53
N ARG A 273 13.96 0.22 -31.85
CA ARG A 273 13.44 -1.01 -32.45
C ARG A 273 12.07 -0.82 -33.13
N LEU A 274 11.28 0.17 -32.70
CA LEU A 274 10.00 0.53 -33.33
C LEU A 274 10.14 1.58 -34.45
N LEU A 275 11.15 2.46 -34.42
CA LEU A 275 11.33 3.56 -35.37
C LEU A 275 12.55 3.41 -36.31
N GLY A 276 13.21 2.26 -36.31
CA GLY A 276 14.15 1.87 -37.37
C GLY A 276 15.24 2.90 -37.70
N ARG A 277 15.82 3.60 -36.72
CA ARG A 277 16.84 4.62 -36.98
C ARG A 277 18.24 4.11 -36.69
N ARG A 278 18.92 3.67 -37.76
CA ARG A 278 20.34 3.29 -37.79
C ARG A 278 21.19 4.53 -37.49
N ARG A 279 21.98 4.53 -36.41
CA ARG A 279 23.07 5.49 -36.19
C ARG A 279 24.41 4.77 -36.25
N ASN A 280 25.24 5.22 -37.18
CA ASN A 280 26.63 4.78 -37.35
C ASN A 280 27.47 5.30 -36.18
N HIS A 281 28.21 4.40 -35.52
CA HIS A 281 29.19 4.77 -34.51
C HIS A 281 30.52 5.13 -35.18
N VAL A 282 30.95 6.38 -35.00
CA VAL A 282 32.35 6.79 -35.17
C VAL A 282 33.05 6.51 -33.86
N SER A 283 34.10 5.69 -33.90
CA SER A 283 34.90 5.28 -32.76
C SER A 283 36.00 6.31 -32.51
N SER A 284 36.01 6.96 -31.35
CA SER A 284 37.20 7.61 -30.79
C SER A 284 37.68 6.79 -29.59
N THR A 285 38.78 6.08 -29.77
CA THR A 285 39.50 5.33 -28.76
C THR A 285 40.30 6.27 -27.86
N THR A 286 39.90 6.35 -26.59
CA THR A 286 40.77 6.84 -25.51
C THR A 286 40.99 5.66 -24.57
N GLU A 287 42.23 5.17 -24.51
CA GLU A 287 42.63 4.10 -23.59
C GLU A 287 42.51 4.57 -22.14
N SER A 288 41.62 3.93 -21.36
CA SER A 288 41.61 4.02 -19.91
C SER A 288 41.72 2.62 -19.29
N SER A 289 42.55 2.53 -18.25
CA SER A 289 43.04 1.30 -17.61
C SER A 289 41.96 0.26 -17.26
N PRO A 290 42.16 -1.06 -17.51
CA PRO A 290 41.06 -2.04 -17.66
C PRO A 290 40.48 -2.61 -16.36
N GLY A 291 41.12 -2.40 -15.21
CA GLY A 291 40.85 -3.17 -13.98
C GLY A 291 39.72 -2.62 -13.08
N LEU A 292 39.62 -1.30 -12.94
CA LEU A 292 38.70 -0.69 -11.96
C LEU A 292 37.33 -0.36 -12.56
N GLN A 293 37.30 0.01 -13.84
CA GLN A 293 36.08 0.38 -14.58
C GLN A 293 35.18 -0.83 -14.88
N ASN A 294 35.77 -2.02 -15.03
CA ASN A 294 35.03 -3.24 -15.33
C ASN A 294 34.31 -3.82 -14.10
N ARG A 295 34.82 -3.56 -12.88
CA ARG A 295 34.25 -4.03 -11.61
C ARG A 295 33.05 -3.19 -11.15
N THR A 296 33.09 -1.87 -11.36
CA THR A 296 31.96 -0.96 -11.10
C THR A 296 30.80 -1.21 -12.07
N SER A 297 31.10 -1.47 -13.35
CA SER A 297 30.11 -1.78 -14.40
C SER A 297 29.29 -3.04 -14.11
N ARG A 298 29.92 -4.14 -13.68
CA ARG A 298 29.19 -5.41 -13.36
C ARG A 298 28.28 -5.27 -12.14
N SER A 299 28.73 -4.56 -11.11
CA SER A 299 27.94 -4.29 -9.90
C SER A 299 26.67 -3.47 -10.20
N MET A 300 26.79 -2.45 -11.06
CA MET A 300 25.65 -1.62 -11.48
C MET A 300 24.61 -2.39 -12.29
N LYS A 301 25.03 -3.30 -13.20
CA LYS A 301 24.11 -4.15 -13.97
C LYS A 301 23.34 -5.13 -13.08
N PHE A 302 24.03 -5.76 -12.12
CA PHE A 302 23.39 -6.63 -11.14
C PHE A 302 22.36 -5.89 -10.30
N TRP A 303 22.69 -4.68 -9.83
CA TRP A 303 21.77 -3.85 -9.04
C TRP A 303 20.51 -3.44 -9.82
N SER A 304 20.65 -3.08 -11.09
CA SER A 304 19.49 -2.75 -11.94
C SER A 304 18.58 -3.96 -12.17
N ALA A 305 19.15 -5.13 -12.44
CA ALA A 305 18.41 -6.38 -12.60
C ALA A 305 17.68 -6.77 -11.31
N PHE A 306 18.35 -6.64 -10.16
CA PHE A 306 17.76 -6.88 -8.84
C PHE A 306 16.57 -5.95 -8.56
N GLN A 307 16.71 -4.64 -8.83
CA GLN A 307 15.60 -3.71 -8.68
C GLN A 307 14.43 -4.04 -9.59
N TYR A 308 14.68 -4.41 -10.84
CA TYR A 308 13.62 -4.80 -11.78
C TYR A 308 12.87 -6.04 -11.28
N TYR A 309 13.61 -7.08 -10.88
CA TYR A 309 13.04 -8.29 -10.30
C TYR A 309 12.18 -7.97 -9.06
N HIS A 310 12.68 -7.13 -8.16
CA HIS A 310 11.94 -6.73 -6.96
C HIS A 310 10.63 -6.02 -7.31
N VAL A 311 10.64 -5.13 -8.30
CA VAL A 311 9.41 -4.43 -8.74
C VAL A 311 8.40 -5.39 -9.36
N MET A 312 8.83 -6.31 -10.21
CA MET A 312 7.95 -7.33 -10.81
C MET A 312 7.39 -8.29 -9.76
N ASN A 313 8.21 -8.69 -8.79
CA ASN A 313 7.79 -9.52 -7.67
C ASN A 313 6.75 -8.80 -6.80
N SER A 314 7.00 -7.53 -6.42
CA SER A 314 6.03 -6.75 -5.65
C SER A 314 4.69 -6.58 -6.37
N PHE A 315 4.70 -6.35 -7.68
CA PHE A 315 3.46 -6.24 -8.47
C PHE A 315 2.70 -7.56 -8.56
N SER A 316 3.42 -8.67 -8.69
CA SER A 316 2.85 -10.02 -8.71
C SER A 316 2.19 -10.35 -7.37
N VAL A 317 2.88 -10.10 -6.26
CA VAL A 317 2.37 -10.28 -4.89
C VAL A 317 1.15 -9.39 -4.63
N PHE A 318 1.19 -8.12 -5.03
CA PHE A 318 0.05 -7.20 -4.93
C PHE A 318 -1.19 -7.76 -5.65
N THR A 319 -1.02 -8.26 -6.87
CA THR A 319 -2.10 -8.82 -7.68
C THR A 319 -2.66 -10.10 -7.04
N LEU A 320 -1.79 -10.99 -6.59
CA LEU A 320 -2.17 -12.21 -5.87
C LEU A 320 -2.96 -11.90 -4.60
N ASN A 321 -2.54 -10.91 -3.82
CA ASN A 321 -3.23 -10.48 -2.62
C ASN A 321 -4.66 -9.99 -2.91
N ILE A 322 -4.86 -9.20 -3.98
CA ILE A 322 -6.20 -8.78 -4.41
C ILE A 322 -7.06 -9.99 -4.78
N ILE A 323 -6.55 -10.88 -5.62
CA ILE A 323 -7.31 -12.05 -6.09
C ILE A 323 -7.76 -12.92 -4.92
N LEU A 324 -6.84 -13.25 -3.99
CA LEU A 324 -7.15 -14.08 -2.84
C LEU A 324 -8.15 -13.41 -1.90
N ASN A 325 -8.00 -12.11 -1.64
CA ASN A 325 -8.96 -11.37 -0.82
C ASN A 325 -10.36 -11.37 -1.46
N GLU A 326 -10.48 -11.09 -2.76
CA GLU A 326 -11.78 -11.08 -3.43
C GLU A 326 -12.44 -12.46 -3.52
N ILE A 327 -11.66 -13.54 -3.66
CA ILE A 327 -12.20 -14.91 -3.59
C ILE A 327 -12.84 -15.16 -2.21
N ARG A 328 -12.16 -14.75 -1.12
CA ARG A 328 -12.66 -14.91 0.26
C ARG A 328 -13.93 -14.13 0.53
N PHE A 329 -14.02 -12.90 0.03
CA PHE A 329 -15.19 -12.07 0.25
C PHE A 329 -16.47 -12.58 -0.43
N ARG A 330 -16.39 -13.50 -1.40
CA ARG A 330 -17.58 -14.01 -2.12
C ARG A 330 -18.61 -14.67 -1.22
N HIS A 331 -18.20 -15.20 -0.08
CA HIS A 331 -19.07 -15.95 0.82
C HIS A 331 -19.46 -15.18 2.07
N LEU A 332 -18.87 -14.00 2.29
CA LEU A 332 -19.12 -13.22 3.50
C LEU A 332 -20.45 -12.44 3.38
N PRO A 333 -21.25 -12.41 4.45
CA PRO A 333 -22.48 -11.63 4.48
C PRO A 333 -22.13 -10.13 4.50
N THR A 334 -22.95 -9.35 3.81
CA THR A 334 -22.80 -7.90 3.67
C THR A 334 -24.09 -7.22 4.08
N ILE A 335 -23.99 -6.04 4.71
CA ILE A 335 -25.14 -5.21 5.05
C ILE A 335 -24.86 -3.76 4.63
N GLU A 336 -25.90 -3.06 4.17
CA GLU A 336 -25.84 -1.65 3.75
C GLU A 336 -26.91 -0.85 4.49
N GLU A 337 -26.88 -0.88 5.82
CA GLU A 337 -27.86 -0.13 6.61
C GLU A 337 -27.47 1.36 6.73
N PRO A 338 -28.45 2.29 6.71
CA PRO A 338 -28.23 3.66 7.13
C PRO A 338 -27.83 3.64 8.61
N TYR A 339 -26.84 4.44 9.01
CA TYR A 339 -26.26 4.56 10.38
C TYR A 339 -25.07 3.66 10.74
N GLU A 340 -24.43 3.02 9.75
CA GLU A 340 -23.22 2.22 9.98
C GLU A 340 -21.89 2.97 9.76
N VAL A 341 -20.78 2.23 9.92
CA VAL A 341 -19.36 2.62 9.80
C VAL A 341 -19.07 3.62 8.66
N SER A 342 -19.81 3.58 7.56
CA SER A 342 -19.70 4.51 6.43
C SER A 342 -19.84 5.99 6.80
N GLN A 343 -20.61 6.35 7.84
CA GLN A 343 -20.96 7.75 8.10
C GLN A 343 -19.84 8.58 8.72
N TRP A 344 -18.91 7.95 9.46
CA TRP A 344 -17.78 8.66 10.07
C TRP A 344 -16.56 8.73 9.15
N ALA A 345 -16.48 7.87 8.13
CA ALA A 345 -15.36 7.83 7.21
C ALA A 345 -15.07 9.18 6.52
N PRO A 346 -16.06 9.96 6.03
CA PRO A 346 -15.81 11.29 5.45
C PRO A 346 -15.15 12.26 6.43
N TRP A 347 -15.56 12.25 7.70
CA TRP A 347 -14.96 13.10 8.75
C TRP A 347 -13.48 12.76 8.93
N VAL A 348 -13.16 11.48 8.99
CA VAL A 348 -11.77 11.03 9.12
C VAL A 348 -10.95 11.35 7.88
N CYS A 349 -11.52 11.20 6.68
CA CYS A 349 -10.87 11.63 5.44
C CYS A 349 -10.49 13.12 5.47
N VAL A 350 -11.39 14.00 5.92
CA VAL A 350 -11.11 15.43 6.05
C VAL A 350 -9.99 15.68 7.06
N MET A 351 -10.04 15.03 8.23
CA MET A 351 -9.00 15.18 9.25
C MET A 351 -7.62 14.71 8.75
N LEU A 352 -7.56 13.61 7.99
CA LEU A 352 -6.33 13.12 7.39
C LEU A 352 -5.76 14.08 6.36
N VAL A 353 -6.61 14.73 5.54
CA VAL A 353 -6.17 15.75 4.59
C VAL A 353 -5.59 16.97 5.31
N VAL A 354 -6.26 17.43 6.38
CA VAL A 354 -5.75 18.54 7.21
C VAL A 354 -4.42 18.16 7.87
N ALA A 355 -4.32 16.96 8.44
CA ALA A 355 -3.08 16.45 9.03
C ALA A 355 -1.93 16.36 8.01
N ALA A 356 -2.22 15.92 6.78
CA ALA A 356 -1.25 15.87 5.70
C ALA A 356 -0.75 17.27 5.32
N GLN A 357 -1.64 18.26 5.24
CA GLN A 357 -1.28 19.65 4.95
C GLN A 357 -0.40 20.26 6.06
N ILE A 358 -0.77 20.04 7.32
CA ILE A 358 0.02 20.48 8.48
C ILE A 358 1.41 19.84 8.44
N THR A 359 1.47 18.54 8.20
CA THR A 359 2.73 17.79 8.11
C THR A 359 3.60 18.31 6.96
N SER A 360 3.01 18.58 5.80
CA SER A 360 3.73 19.15 4.66
C SER A 360 4.33 20.52 5.00
N TYR A 361 3.55 21.38 5.66
CA TYR A 361 4.00 22.72 6.05
C TYR A 361 5.17 22.68 7.05
N PHE A 362 5.11 21.82 8.07
CA PHE A 362 6.19 21.68 9.04
C PHE A 362 7.44 21.03 8.43
N LEU A 363 7.27 20.02 7.58
CA LEU A 363 8.38 19.43 6.85
C LEU A 363 9.05 20.47 5.95
N GLY A 364 8.28 21.19 5.14
CA GLY A 364 8.79 22.24 4.25
C GLY A 364 9.62 23.30 4.97
N ARG A 365 9.14 23.79 6.13
CA ARG A 365 9.91 24.71 6.99
C ARG A 365 11.21 24.10 7.50
N ARG A 366 11.20 22.83 7.94
CA ARG A 366 12.41 22.14 8.40
C ARG A 366 13.43 21.94 7.29
N TRP A 367 12.97 21.67 6.06
CA TRP A 367 13.84 21.55 4.89
C TRP A 367 14.40 22.91 4.43
N GLN A 368 13.66 24.00 4.60
CA GLN A 368 14.17 25.35 4.39
C GLN A 368 15.27 25.67 5.40
N GLN A 369 14.99 25.52 6.70
CA GLN A 369 15.98 25.79 7.76
C GLN A 369 17.28 24.99 7.57
N LYS A 370 17.17 23.69 7.22
CA LYS A 370 18.37 22.86 6.97
C LYS A 370 19.18 23.34 5.76
N ARG A 371 18.54 23.89 4.72
CA ARG A 371 19.25 24.48 3.59
C ARG A 371 19.99 25.74 4.00
N ASP A 372 19.35 26.59 4.79
CA ASP A 372 19.95 27.83 5.28
C ASP A 372 21.16 27.54 6.18
N GLU A 373 21.06 26.53 7.07
CA GLU A 373 22.18 26.05 7.91
C GLU A 373 23.32 25.43 7.08
N GLU A 374 23.01 24.68 6.02
CA GLU A 374 24.02 24.13 5.09
C GLU A 374 24.71 25.24 4.28
N GLU A 375 23.98 26.29 3.88
CA GLU A 375 24.54 27.47 3.20
C GLU A 375 25.44 28.30 4.12
N GLU A 376 25.09 28.41 5.41
CA GLU A 376 25.89 29.11 6.42
C GLU A 376 27.18 28.32 6.79
N MET A 377 27.12 26.99 6.82
CA MET A 377 28.26 26.13 7.21
C MET A 377 29.32 25.96 6.10
N TYR A 378 28.94 25.97 4.82
CA TYR A 378 29.85 25.72 3.69
C TYR A 378 30.25 26.98 2.91
N GLY A 379 29.65 28.13 3.21
CA GLY A 379 29.91 29.41 2.55
C GLY A 379 29.35 29.50 1.12
N PRO A 380 29.11 30.72 0.59
CA PRO A 380 28.38 30.95 -0.65
C PRO A 380 29.10 30.47 -1.93
N GLU A 381 30.38 30.09 -1.86
CA GLU A 381 31.17 29.66 -3.03
C GLU A 381 31.03 28.18 -3.38
N SER A 382 30.73 27.29 -2.42
CA SER A 382 30.54 25.85 -2.67
C SER A 382 29.13 25.52 -3.20
N ALA A 383 28.12 26.25 -2.73
CA ALA A 383 26.72 26.05 -3.12
C ALA A 383 26.37 26.57 -4.53
N ARG A 384 27.20 27.48 -5.08
CA ARG A 384 26.91 28.14 -6.37
C ARG A 384 26.99 27.21 -7.58
N SER A 385 27.74 26.11 -7.51
CA SER A 385 27.86 25.17 -8.64
C SER A 385 26.64 24.26 -8.81
N THR A 386 25.95 23.89 -7.73
CA THR A 386 24.75 23.04 -7.77
C THR A 386 23.45 23.85 -7.83
N ILE A 387 23.43 25.07 -7.28
CA ILE A 387 22.25 25.95 -7.29
C ILE A 387 22.12 26.69 -8.64
N GLY A 388 23.22 27.06 -9.30
CA GLY A 388 23.19 27.73 -10.60
C GLY A 388 22.55 26.88 -11.71
N GLU A 389 22.64 25.54 -11.60
CA GLU A 389 22.08 24.60 -12.57
C GLU A 389 20.61 24.24 -12.24
N ARG A 390 20.24 24.11 -10.95
CA ARG A 390 18.84 23.91 -10.51
C ARG A 390 17.97 25.15 -10.74
N ARG A 391 18.48 26.36 -10.53
CA ARG A 391 17.73 27.61 -10.77
C ARG A 391 17.45 27.82 -12.24
N LYS A 392 18.41 27.52 -13.13
CA LYS A 392 18.19 27.50 -14.58
C LYS A 392 17.17 26.43 -15.00
N GLN A 393 17.12 25.28 -14.32
CA GLN A 393 16.17 24.22 -14.66
C GLN A 393 14.75 24.50 -14.15
N GLY A 394 14.60 25.18 -13.01
CA GLY A 394 13.33 25.69 -12.49
C GLY A 394 12.77 26.83 -13.34
N GLU A 395 13.59 27.83 -13.67
CA GLU A 395 13.18 28.96 -14.53
C GLU A 395 12.86 28.52 -15.96
N LEU A 396 13.57 27.52 -16.50
CA LEU A 396 13.25 26.93 -17.81
C LEU A 396 11.93 26.14 -17.78
N GLN A 397 11.61 25.49 -16.65
CA GLN A 397 10.37 24.73 -16.52
C GLN A 397 9.16 25.65 -16.30
N GLU A 398 9.34 26.76 -15.59
CA GLU A 398 8.32 27.80 -15.40
C GLU A 398 8.05 28.59 -16.69
N THR A 399 9.08 28.89 -17.48
CA THR A 399 8.93 29.50 -18.82
C THR A 399 8.29 28.56 -19.84
N ILE A 400 8.61 27.26 -19.82
CA ILE A 400 7.92 26.24 -20.65
C ILE A 400 6.45 26.10 -20.25
N PHE A 401 6.14 26.15 -18.94
CA PHE A 401 4.75 26.08 -18.46
C PHE A 401 3.95 27.33 -18.87
N ARG A 402 4.54 28.53 -18.75
CA ARG A 402 3.94 29.79 -19.23
C ARG A 402 3.75 29.83 -20.75
N MET A 403 4.71 29.33 -21.55
CA MET A 403 4.54 29.30 -23.01
C MET A 403 3.46 28.29 -23.45
N SER A 404 3.27 27.20 -22.71
CA SER A 404 2.20 26.23 -23.01
C SER A 404 0.80 26.73 -22.67
N SER A 405 0.65 27.62 -21.67
CA SER A 405 -0.65 28.23 -21.37
C SER A 405 -1.03 29.28 -22.44
N TRP A 406 -0.05 30.03 -22.95
CA TRP A 406 -0.28 31.05 -23.99
C TRP A 406 -0.55 30.47 -25.40
N GLN A 407 -0.04 29.28 -25.71
CA GLN A 407 -0.36 28.60 -26.98
C GLN A 407 -1.77 27.94 -27.00
N SER A 408 -2.41 27.77 -25.83
CA SER A 408 -3.77 27.22 -25.76
C SER A 408 -4.87 28.29 -25.92
N GLU A 409 -4.56 29.58 -25.71
CA GLU A 409 -5.53 30.67 -25.86
C GLU A 409 -5.51 31.35 -27.24
N THR A 410 -4.51 31.06 -28.09
CA THR A 410 -4.37 31.70 -29.42
C THR A 410 -4.80 30.82 -30.60
N SER A 411 -5.34 29.62 -30.36
CA SER A 411 -5.86 28.74 -31.43
C SER A 411 -7.39 28.60 -31.47
N GLY A 412 -8.12 29.41 -30.70
CA GLY A 412 -9.59 29.34 -30.56
C GLY A 412 -10.40 30.45 -31.24
N PHE A 413 -9.80 31.35 -32.02
CA PHE A 413 -10.52 32.53 -32.51
C PHE A 413 -10.17 32.96 -33.94
N GLU A 414 -10.21 32.03 -34.92
CA GLU A 414 -10.26 32.44 -36.33
C GLU A 414 -10.88 31.36 -37.23
N ARG A 415 -12.21 31.14 -37.12
CA ARG A 415 -13.02 30.58 -38.22
C ARG A 415 -14.51 30.68 -37.93
N ARG A 416 -15.12 31.77 -38.40
CA ARG A 416 -16.45 31.81 -39.05
C ARG A 416 -16.77 33.27 -39.36
N ASN A 417 -16.67 33.64 -40.63
CA ASN A 417 -17.64 34.46 -41.36
C ASN A 417 -17.15 34.65 -42.80
N SER A 418 -17.70 33.83 -43.70
CA SER A 418 -17.85 34.06 -45.15
C SER A 418 -18.64 32.88 -45.72
N VAL A 419 -19.97 32.97 -45.65
CA VAL A 419 -20.94 33.02 -46.77
C VAL A 419 -22.23 33.58 -46.20
#